data_AF-A0A9D3ZLW2-F1
#
_entry.id   AF-A0A9D3ZLW2-F1
#
_cell.length_a   1.000
_cell.length_b   1.000
_cell.length_c   1.000
_cell.angle_alpha   90.00
_cell.angle_beta   90.00
_cell.angle_gamma   90.00
#
_symmetry.space_group_name_H-M   'P 1'
#
loop_
_entity.id
_entity.type
_entity.pdbx_description
1 polymer ?
#
loop_
_entity_poly.entity_id
_entity_poly.type
_entity_poly.pdbx_seq_one_letter_code
_entity_poly.pdbx_strand_id
1 'polypeptide(L)'
;MPGTLIAMGRLNRPSLMVYGGTIKPGHFQGNTYDIVSAFQCYGEYVSGSISDEQRMNVVRNSCPGAGACGGMYTANTMASAIEAMGMSLPYRLKYALLGLFGLRFWYFCLFS
;
A
#
# COMPACT_ATOMS: atom_id res chain seq x y z
N MET A 1 -4.89 2.02 10.26
CA MET A 1 -4.71 3.48 10.08
C MET A 1 -5.71 4.29 10.89
N PRO A 2 -7.03 4.28 10.63
CA PRO A 2 -7.97 5.06 11.44
C PRO A 2 -8.16 4.49 12.86
N GLY A 3 -8.14 3.16 13.02
CA GLY A 3 -8.26 2.54 14.34
C GLY A 3 -7.14 2.90 15.31
N THR A 4 -5.90 2.99 14.80
CA THR A 4 -4.75 3.44 15.60
C THR A 4 -4.87 4.90 15.99
N LEU A 5 -5.33 5.79 15.11
CA LEU A 5 -5.64 7.19 15.45
C LEU A 5 -6.70 7.31 16.56
N ILE A 6 -7.79 6.57 16.45
CA ILE A 6 -8.87 6.58 17.44
C ILE A 6 -8.36 6.08 18.80
N ALA A 7 -7.55 5.02 18.81
CA ALA A 7 -6.94 4.50 20.03
C ALA A 7 -5.97 5.50 20.67
N MET A 8 -5.13 6.16 19.86
CA MET A 8 -4.20 7.21 20.33
C MET A 8 -4.97 8.40 20.92
N GLY A 9 -6.02 8.87 20.25
CA GLY A 9 -6.89 9.94 20.77
C GLY A 9 -7.61 9.56 22.07
N ARG A 10 -8.01 8.29 22.24
CA ARG A 10 -8.64 7.80 23.48
C ARG A 10 -7.66 7.68 24.64
N LEU A 11 -6.44 7.23 24.38
CA LEU A 11 -5.42 7.04 25.40
C LEU A 11 -4.75 8.36 25.80
N ASN A 12 -4.76 9.36 24.91
CA ASN A 12 -4.14 10.67 25.08
C ASN A 12 -2.70 10.58 25.65
N ARG A 13 -1.94 9.60 25.16
CA ARG A 13 -0.54 9.37 25.50
C ARG A 13 0.32 9.65 24.27
N PRO A 14 1.60 10.04 24.46
CA PRO A 14 2.51 10.24 23.33
C PRO A 14 2.59 8.97 22.50
N SER A 15 2.21 9.08 21.23
CA SER A 15 2.05 7.95 20.33
C SER A 15 2.36 8.37 18.92
N LEU A 16 3.01 7.47 18.17
CA LEU A 16 3.44 7.74 16.80
C LEU A 16 2.91 6.63 15.90
N MET A 17 2.32 7.00 14.77
CA MET A 17 1.86 6.03 13.80
C MET A 17 2.92 5.74 12.73
N VAL A 18 3.28 4.47 12.62
CA VAL A 18 4.22 3.96 11.63
C VAL A 18 3.45 3.35 10.46
N TYR A 19 3.44 4.03 9.31
CA TYR A 19 2.99 3.41 8.07
C TYR A 19 4.05 2.46 7.52
N GLY A 20 3.63 1.26 7.12
CA GLY A 20 4.49 0.27 6.46
C GLY A 20 4.89 0.67 5.04
N GLY A 21 4.11 1.51 4.36
CA GLY A 21 4.43 1.97 3.01
C GLY A 21 3.61 1.28 1.92
N THR A 22 3.69 1.85 0.72
CA THR A 22 2.92 1.42 -0.44
C THR A 22 3.65 0.32 -1.21
N ILE A 23 2.88 -0.60 -1.83
CA ILE A 23 3.38 -1.63 -2.72
C ILE A 23 3.89 -0.98 -4.00
N LYS A 24 5.00 -1.50 -4.55
CA LYS A 24 5.40 -1.12 -5.90
C LYS A 24 4.45 -1.74 -6.91
N PRO A 25 4.09 -1.03 -7.99
CA PRO A 25 3.24 -1.60 -9.03
C PRO A 25 3.95 -2.78 -9.69
N GLY A 26 3.16 -3.76 -10.12
CA GLY A 26 3.64 -4.89 -10.91
C GLY A 26 3.98 -4.43 -12.31
N HIS A 27 5.04 -4.98 -12.90
CA HIS A 27 5.35 -4.77 -14.31
C HIS A 27 5.32 -6.11 -15.03
N PHE A 28 4.48 -6.23 -16.05
CA PHE A 28 4.40 -7.42 -16.88
C PHE A 28 4.16 -7.04 -18.35
N GLN A 29 4.94 -7.60 -19.28
CA GLN A 29 4.88 -7.30 -20.72
C GLN A 29 4.87 -5.79 -21.07
N GLY A 30 5.61 -4.96 -20.31
CA GLY A 30 5.66 -3.51 -20.54
C GLY A 30 4.48 -2.71 -19.99
N ASN A 31 3.44 -3.39 -19.49
CA ASN A 31 2.31 -2.77 -18.83
C ASN A 31 2.48 -2.76 -17.31
N THR A 32 1.97 -1.71 -16.69
CA THR A 32 1.99 -1.52 -15.24
C THR A 32 0.66 -2.02 -14.69
N TYR A 33 0.70 -3.03 -13.83
CA TYR A 33 -0.49 -3.63 -13.24
C TYR A 33 -0.60 -3.24 -11.77
N ASP A 34 -1.82 -2.91 -11.37
CA ASP A 34 -2.23 -2.61 -10.03
C ASP A 34 -3.45 -3.45 -9.63
N ILE A 35 -3.95 -3.26 -8.41
CA ILE A 35 -5.12 -4.01 -7.94
C ILE A 35 -6.39 -3.72 -8.73
N VAL A 36 -6.52 -2.51 -9.29
CA VAL A 36 -7.65 -2.14 -10.17
C VAL A 36 -7.56 -2.89 -11.49
N SER A 37 -6.36 -3.09 -12.03
CA SER A 37 -6.14 -3.89 -13.23
C SER A 37 -6.61 -5.34 -13.04
N ALA A 38 -6.40 -5.93 -11.86
CA ALA A 38 -6.93 -7.26 -11.55
C ALA A 38 -8.47 -7.29 -11.54
N PHE A 39 -9.13 -6.24 -11.04
CA PHE A 39 -10.59 -6.11 -11.09
C PHE A 39 -11.12 -5.87 -12.50
N GLN A 40 -10.44 -5.04 -13.30
CA GLN A 40 -10.80 -4.79 -14.70
C GLN A 40 -10.67 -6.07 -15.53
N CYS A 41 -9.60 -6.83 -15.32
CA CYS A 41 -9.35 -8.11 -15.96
C CYS A 41 -10.48 -9.13 -15.69
N TYR A 42 -11.04 -9.13 -14.46
CA TYR A 42 -12.22 -9.94 -14.18
C TYR A 42 -13.46 -9.48 -14.97
N GLY A 43 -13.67 -8.16 -15.12
CA GLY A 43 -14.75 -7.62 -15.95
C GLY A 43 -14.60 -7.98 -17.43
N GLU A 44 -13.37 -7.90 -17.97
CA GLU A 44 -13.06 -8.27 -19.36
C GLU A 44 -13.21 -9.78 -19.62
N TYR A 45 -12.97 -10.62 -18.62
CA TYR A 45 -13.22 -12.05 -18.71
C TYR A 45 -14.72 -12.34 -18.82
N VAL A 46 -15.54 -11.65 -18.03
CA VAL A 46 -17.00 -11.78 -18.08
C VAL A 46 -17.56 -11.27 -19.42
N SER A 47 -16.95 -10.25 -20.03
CA SER A 47 -17.31 -9.77 -21.37
C SER A 47 -16.76 -10.63 -22.51
N GLY A 48 -15.98 -11.68 -22.21
CA GLY A 48 -15.39 -12.58 -23.22
C GLY A 48 -14.22 -11.97 -24.00
N SER A 49 -13.64 -10.87 -23.50
CA SER A 49 -12.57 -10.13 -24.17
C SER A 49 -11.17 -10.70 -23.90
N ILE A 50 -11.00 -11.50 -22.84
CA ILE A 50 -9.72 -12.11 -22.45
C ILE A 50 -9.86 -13.61 -22.16
N SER A 51 -8.76 -14.36 -22.33
CA SER A 51 -8.70 -15.78 -21.95
C SER A 51 -8.43 -15.97 -20.46
N ASP A 52 -8.79 -17.12 -19.91
CA ASP A 52 -8.56 -17.45 -18.50
C ASP A 52 -7.06 -17.49 -18.14
N GLU A 53 -6.21 -17.90 -19.09
CA GLU A 53 -4.75 -17.87 -18.92
C GLU A 53 -4.21 -16.45 -18.82
N GLN A 54 -4.71 -15.51 -19.64
CA GLN A 54 -4.34 -14.11 -19.56
C GLN A 54 -4.77 -13.52 -18.21
N ARG A 55 -5.98 -13.84 -17.76
CA ARG A 55 -6.48 -13.42 -16.44
C ARG A 55 -5.57 -13.88 -15.31
N MET A 56 -5.18 -15.15 -15.34
CA MET A 56 -4.34 -15.74 -14.30
C MET A 56 -2.93 -15.13 -14.26
N ASN A 57 -2.36 -14.79 -15.41
CA ASN A 57 -1.09 -14.08 -15.51
C ASN A 57 -1.19 -12.64 -14.98
N VAL A 58 -2.24 -11.90 -15.31
CA VAL A 58 -2.46 -10.54 -14.80
C VAL A 58 -2.59 -10.55 -13.28
N VAL A 59 -3.40 -11.45 -12.71
CA VAL A 59 -3.60 -11.55 -11.26
C VAL A 59 -2.30 -11.88 -10.52
N ARG A 60 -1.50 -12.83 -11.05
CA ARG A 60 -0.21 -13.21 -10.46
C ARG A 60 0.81 -12.08 -10.46
N ASN A 61 0.77 -11.22 -11.47
CA ASN A 61 1.73 -10.13 -11.63
C ASN A 61 1.26 -8.79 -11.07
N SER A 62 -0.02 -8.66 -10.68
CA SER A 62 -0.60 -7.42 -10.14
C SER A 62 -0.11 -7.07 -8.73
N CYS A 63 0.36 -8.05 -7.95
CA CYS A 63 0.84 -7.84 -6.58
C CYS A 63 2.24 -8.45 -6.39
N PRO A 64 3.32 -7.72 -6.78
CA PRO A 64 4.68 -8.25 -6.75
C PRO A 64 5.32 -8.30 -5.35
N GLY A 65 4.65 -7.83 -4.30
CA GLY A 65 5.23 -7.81 -2.95
C GLY A 65 4.23 -7.39 -1.86
N ALA A 66 4.74 -7.25 -0.63
CA ALA A 66 3.94 -6.74 0.49
C ALA A 66 3.87 -5.20 0.47
N GLY A 67 2.70 -4.65 0.80
CA GLY A 67 2.47 -3.21 0.90
C GLY A 67 1.00 -2.85 0.70
N ALA A 68 0.64 -1.61 1.04
CA ALA A 68 -0.69 -1.09 0.72
C ALA A 68 -0.84 -0.79 -0.77
N CYS A 69 -2.08 -0.67 -1.27
CA CYS A 69 -2.35 -0.43 -2.69
C CYS A 69 -1.59 0.79 -3.25
N GLY A 70 -1.01 0.65 -4.44
CA GLY A 70 -0.13 1.66 -5.07
C GLY A 70 -0.80 3.02 -5.32
N GLY A 71 -2.10 3.04 -5.59
CA GLY A 71 -2.87 4.25 -5.86
C GLY A 71 -3.29 5.02 -4.61
N MET A 72 -3.79 6.26 -4.79
CA MET A 72 -4.31 7.11 -3.70
C MET A 72 -5.69 6.63 -3.22
N TYR A 73 -5.76 5.40 -2.72
CA TYR A 73 -6.93 4.83 -2.06
C TYR A 73 -6.89 5.12 -0.56
N THR A 74 -7.87 4.59 0.18
CA THR A 74 -8.06 4.83 1.62
C THR A 74 -6.77 4.72 2.44
N ALA A 75 -5.89 3.75 2.14
CA ALA A 75 -4.63 3.60 2.86
C ALA A 75 -3.67 4.79 2.66
N ASN A 76 -3.45 5.21 1.41
CA ASN A 76 -2.54 6.32 1.10
C ASN A 76 -3.17 7.67 1.43
N THR A 77 -4.48 7.86 1.23
CA THR A 77 -5.17 9.09 1.62
C THR A 77 -5.13 9.31 3.14
N MET A 78 -5.39 8.26 3.92
CA MET A 78 -5.31 8.36 5.38
C MET A 78 -3.88 8.54 5.86
N ALA A 79 -2.90 7.90 5.21
CA ALA A 79 -1.50 8.13 5.50
C ALA A 79 -1.10 9.59 5.27
N SER A 80 -1.52 10.20 4.17
CA SER A 80 -1.30 11.62 3.88
C SER A 80 -1.97 12.53 4.90
N ALA A 81 -3.21 12.22 5.28
CA ALA A 81 -3.93 12.98 6.30
C ALA A 81 -3.22 12.91 7.66
N ILE A 82 -2.69 11.74 8.03
CA ILE A 82 -1.98 11.51 9.30
C ILE A 82 -0.62 12.22 9.33
N GLU A 83 0.09 12.23 8.20
CA GLU A 83 1.31 13.01 8.02
C GLU A 83 1.02 14.51 8.11
N ALA A 84 -0.05 15.00 7.47
CA ALA A 84 -0.49 16.39 7.56
C ALA A 84 -0.92 16.79 8.99
N MET A 85 -1.51 15.86 9.75
CA MET A 85 -1.86 16.05 11.16
C MET A 85 -0.66 15.97 12.12
N GLY A 86 0.56 15.72 11.62
CA GLY A 86 1.78 15.64 12.45
C GLY A 86 1.88 14.39 13.32
N MET A 87 1.03 13.37 13.07
CA MET A 87 0.97 12.11 13.84
C MET A 87 1.86 11.01 13.25
N SER A 88 2.59 11.30 12.16
CA SER A 88 3.57 10.44 11.49
C SER A 88 4.80 11.26 11.11
N LEU A 89 5.97 10.61 11.00
CA LEU A 89 7.17 11.27 10.50
C LEU A 89 6.99 11.75 9.04
N PRO A 90 7.56 12.91 8.67
CA PRO A 90 7.52 13.41 7.31
C PRO A 90 8.24 12.46 6.35
N TYR A 91 7.78 12.42 5.10
CA TYR A 91 8.25 11.59 3.98
C TYR A 91 7.89 10.09 4.05
N ARG A 92 7.21 9.60 5.09
CA ARG A 92 6.89 8.17 5.21
C ARG A 92 5.93 7.65 4.14
N LEU A 93 5.07 8.50 3.59
CA LEU A 93 4.18 8.13 2.49
C LEU A 93 4.93 7.72 1.21
N LYS A 94 6.09 8.34 0.95
CA LYS A 94 6.82 8.19 -0.32
C LYS A 94 7.66 6.91 -0.37
N TYR A 95 7.96 6.30 0.76
CA TYR A 95 8.83 5.12 0.80
C TYR A 95 8.01 3.84 0.68
N ALA A 96 8.32 3.04 -0.35
CA ALA A 96 7.81 1.68 -0.45
C ALA A 96 8.33 0.81 0.71
N LEU A 97 7.53 -0.15 1.18
CA LEU A 97 7.87 -1.07 2.28
C LEU A 97 9.23 -1.77 2.05
N LEU A 98 9.53 -2.11 0.79
CA LEU A 98 10.79 -2.74 0.36
C LEU A 98 11.98 -1.78 0.20
N GLY A 99 11.84 -0.50 0.56
CA GLY A 99 12.94 0.47 0.57
C GLY A 99 13.82 0.34 1.81
N LEU A 100 15.14 0.52 1.65
CA LEU A 100 16.13 0.50 2.75
C LEU A 100 15.77 1.39 3.95
N PHE A 101 15.06 2.50 3.73
CA PHE A 101 14.61 3.40 4.80
C PHE A 101 13.43 2.87 5.63
N GLY A 102 12.51 2.11 5.01
CA GLY A 102 11.34 1.55 5.70
C GLY A 102 11.74 0.46 6.69
N LEU A 103 12.58 -0.48 6.25
CA LEU A 103 13.12 -1.56 7.07
C LEU A 103 14.01 -1.06 8.22
N ARG A 104 14.88 -0.06 7.97
CA ARG A 104 15.83 0.44 8.99
C ARG A 104 15.13 1.16 10.13
N PHE A 105 14.04 1.88 9.85
CA PHE A 105 13.22 2.49 10.90
C PHE A 105 12.35 1.47 11.64
N TRP A 106 11.82 0.46 10.95
CA TRP A 106 11.06 -0.62 11.60
C TRP A 106 11.94 -1.39 12.58
N TYR A 107 13.17 -1.74 12.19
CA TYR A 107 14.15 -2.34 13.09
C TYR A 107 14.49 -1.45 14.29
N PHE A 108 14.70 -0.14 14.08
CA PHE A 108 14.99 0.79 15.18
C PHE A 108 13.83 0.88 16.20
N CYS A 109 12.59 0.85 15.72
CA CYS A 109 11.40 0.96 16.58
C CYS A 109 11.01 -0.37 17.28
N LEU A 110 11.46 -1.53 16.76
CA LEU A 110 11.21 -2.83 17.38
C LEU A 110 12.28 -3.23 18.41
N PHE A 111 13.46 -2.62 18.36
CA PHE A 111 14.63 -2.93 19.21
C PHE A 111 15.02 -1.80 20.20
N SER A 112 14.18 -0.80 20.39
CA SER A 112 14.25 0.20 21.48
C SER A 112 12.98 0.15 22.31
#